data_AF-A0A384CLI3-F1
#
_entry.id   AF-A0A384CLI3-F1
#
_cell.length_a   1.000
_cell.length_b   1.000
_cell.length_c   1.000
_cell.angle_alpha   90.00
_cell.angle_beta   90.00
_cell.angle_gamma   90.00
#
_symmetry.space_group_name_H-M   'P 1'
#
loop_
_entity.id
_entity.type
_entity.pdbx_description
1 polymer ?
#
loop_
_entity_poly.entity_id
_entity_poly.type
_entity_poly.pdbx_seq_one_letter_code
_entity_poly.pdbx_strand_id
1 'polypeptide(L)'
;MKGLPGRKKIQNQKQTKQKTCAPIHMAPPYQREGGHGRADIEIYKSGRYNFAKSLNPELTCSPRGAMLDEDGYITLNVKNRKPALTSAVTEQNYQQVENKNASGTLHQLAKKFCQYLIKQLEQKNIVSHKCSPCDRNWRYYGDSCYGFFRRNLTWEESKQFCISMNSTLLKIASQSVLEYMKSRTGLIRWVGLSRKNPNEIWMWEDGSVPSKNVFELSGNERENMNCAYFYDGKIYPTFCKNKHHLTCERKAGMVNVDTLL
;
A
#
# COMPACT_ATOMS: atom_id res chain seq x y z
N MET A 1 -57.69 -39.46 40.87
CA MET A 1 -58.16 -38.24 40.18
C MET A 1 -57.15 -37.14 40.48
N LYS A 2 -56.17 -36.89 39.60
CA LYS A 2 -56.13 -35.87 38.52
C LYS A 2 -56.20 -34.40 39.00
N GLY A 3 -55.14 -33.64 38.69
CA GLY A 3 -55.04 -32.17 38.56
C GLY A 3 -54.56 -31.45 39.83
N LEU A 4 -53.64 -30.47 39.84
CA LEU A 4 -52.91 -29.66 38.86
C LEU A 4 -51.73 -28.97 39.62
N PRO A 5 -50.56 -28.71 39.02
CA PRO A 5 -49.51 -27.92 39.64
C PRO A 5 -49.51 -26.44 39.19
N GLY A 6 -49.30 -25.55 40.17
CA GLY A 6 -48.32 -24.46 40.13
C GLY A 6 -48.42 -23.36 39.06
N ARG A 7 -48.91 -22.17 39.46
CA ARG A 7 -48.45 -20.90 38.87
C ARG A 7 -47.20 -20.41 39.62
N LYS A 8 -46.03 -20.48 38.99
CA LYS A 8 -44.86 -19.65 39.34
C LYS A 8 -44.51 -18.72 38.18
N LYS A 9 -44.26 -17.46 38.56
CA LYS A 9 -43.81 -16.32 37.77
C LYS A 9 -42.64 -16.72 36.84
N ILE A 10 -42.68 -16.30 35.58
CA ILE A 10 -41.50 -16.26 34.72
C ILE A 10 -41.13 -14.80 34.50
N GLN A 11 -40.01 -14.42 35.10
CA GLN A 11 -39.30 -13.17 34.92
C GLN A 11 -38.77 -13.06 33.49
N ASN A 12 -38.75 -11.82 32.98
CA ASN A 12 -37.92 -11.38 31.86
C ASN A 12 -36.51 -11.96 31.95
N GLN A 13 -36.10 -12.73 30.94
CA GLN A 13 -34.68 -12.98 30.67
C GLN A 13 -34.32 -12.35 29.32
N LYS A 14 -33.72 -11.15 29.40
CA LYS A 14 -32.74 -10.70 28.40
C LYS A 14 -31.61 -11.74 28.41
N GLN A 15 -31.55 -12.61 27.42
CA GLN A 15 -30.32 -13.38 27.16
C GLN A 15 -29.42 -12.54 26.26
N THR A 16 -28.57 -11.71 26.87
CA THR A 16 -27.31 -11.28 26.27
C THR A 16 -26.43 -12.52 26.13
N LYS A 17 -26.52 -13.19 24.97
CA LYS A 17 -25.59 -14.25 24.59
C LYS A 17 -24.65 -13.68 23.54
N GLN A 18 -23.49 -13.24 24.00
CA GLN A 18 -22.26 -13.27 23.21
C GLN A 18 -22.08 -14.71 22.73
N LYS A 19 -22.39 -14.96 21.45
CA LYS A 19 -22.11 -16.24 20.79
C LYS A 19 -21.62 -15.95 19.38
N THR A 20 -20.30 -15.85 19.30
CA THR A 20 -19.45 -16.33 18.23
C THR A 20 -20.10 -17.46 17.42
N CYS A 21 -20.21 -17.31 16.09
CA CYS A 21 -20.43 -18.43 15.19
C CYS A 21 -19.07 -19.10 14.90
N ALA A 22 -18.76 -20.15 15.66
CA ALA A 22 -17.99 -21.33 15.22
C ALA A 22 -18.08 -22.39 16.33
N PRO A 23 -18.48 -23.64 16.03
CA PRO A 23 -18.14 -24.77 16.89
C PRO A 23 -16.67 -25.14 16.65
N ILE A 24 -15.86 -25.12 17.71
CA ILE A 24 -14.53 -25.72 17.73
C ILE A 24 -14.72 -27.23 17.92
N HIS A 25 -14.42 -28.03 16.90
CA HIS A 25 -13.89 -29.38 17.08
C HIS A 25 -12.50 -29.43 16.43
N MET A 26 -11.55 -30.02 17.15
CA MET A 26 -10.10 -29.95 16.96
C MET A 26 -9.59 -30.78 15.76
N ALA A 27 -8.84 -30.20 14.82
CA ALA A 27 -7.59 -30.72 14.21
C ALA A 27 -6.93 -29.67 13.25
N PRO A 28 -5.61 -29.68 12.99
CA PRO A 28 -4.83 -28.58 12.39
C PRO A 28 -4.45 -28.81 10.89
N PRO A 29 -3.57 -28.00 10.28
CA PRO A 29 -3.74 -26.62 9.82
C PRO A 29 -3.72 -26.56 8.28
N TYR A 30 -4.71 -25.90 7.65
CA TYR A 30 -4.56 -25.48 6.25
C TYR A 30 -5.27 -24.15 6.01
N GLN A 31 -4.60 -23.31 5.22
CA GLN A 31 -4.88 -21.91 4.92
C GLN A 31 -6.34 -21.61 4.57
N ARG A 32 -6.83 -20.42 4.95
CA ARG A 32 -7.81 -19.71 4.12
C ARG A 32 -7.70 -18.19 4.22
N GLU A 33 -7.55 -17.61 3.05
CA GLU A 33 -7.55 -16.19 2.70
C GLU A 33 -8.92 -15.54 2.94
N GLY A 34 -8.93 -14.20 3.02
CA GLY A 34 -10.11 -13.39 2.76
C GLY A 34 -10.74 -12.76 4.01
N GLY A 35 -10.32 -11.52 4.32
CA GLY A 35 -10.97 -10.69 5.32
C GLY A 35 -12.36 -10.25 4.87
N HIS A 36 -13.39 -10.68 5.61
CA HIS A 36 -14.69 -10.01 5.67
C HIS A 36 -14.93 -9.62 7.13
N GLY A 37 -15.17 -8.33 7.35
CA GLY A 37 -15.33 -7.75 8.69
C GLY A 37 -16.41 -8.48 9.47
N ARG A 38 -16.10 -8.90 10.70
CA ARG A 38 -17.10 -9.34 11.67
C ARG A 38 -17.98 -8.13 12.00
N ALA A 39 -19.21 -8.12 11.52
CA ALA A 39 -20.24 -7.24 12.03
C ALA A 39 -20.94 -7.96 13.19
N ASP A 40 -20.95 -7.36 14.38
CA ASP A 40 -21.78 -7.84 15.48
C ASP A 40 -23.26 -7.65 15.07
N ILE A 41 -24.03 -8.74 15.03
CA ILE A 41 -25.43 -8.76 14.60
C ILE A 41 -26.29 -9.31 15.72
N GLU A 42 -27.36 -8.59 16.07
CA GLU A 42 -28.42 -9.10 16.94
C GLU A 42 -29.52 -9.75 16.09
N ILE A 43 -29.85 -10.99 16.43
CA ILE A 43 -30.97 -11.73 15.83
C ILE A 43 -32.10 -11.80 16.85
N TYR A 44 -33.31 -11.39 16.47
CA TYR A 44 -34.49 -11.46 17.32
C TYR A 44 -35.69 -12.02 16.56
N LYS A 45 -36.57 -12.69 17.28
CA LYS A 45 -37.76 -13.35 16.72
C LYS A 45 -39.01 -12.55 17.07
N SER A 46 -39.85 -12.27 16.08
CA SER A 46 -41.19 -11.70 16.30
C SER A 46 -42.22 -12.53 15.55
N GLY A 47 -43.04 -13.27 16.30
CA GLY A 47 -43.95 -14.27 15.75
C GLY A 47 -43.21 -15.40 15.02
N ARG A 48 -43.58 -15.67 13.76
CA ARG A 48 -42.93 -16.69 12.91
C ARG A 48 -41.69 -16.17 12.18
N TYR A 49 -41.37 -14.89 12.31
CA TYR A 49 -40.30 -14.25 11.55
C TYR A 49 -39.05 -14.04 12.41
N ASN A 50 -37.88 -14.26 11.80
CA ASN A 50 -36.59 -13.89 12.36
C ASN A 50 -36.14 -12.58 11.74
N PHE A 51 -35.60 -11.68 12.56
CA PHE A 51 -35.06 -10.38 12.18
C PHE A 51 -33.61 -10.31 12.60
N ALA A 52 -32.81 -9.59 11.83
CA ALA A 52 -31.42 -9.36 12.15
C ALA A 52 -31.09 -7.88 12.03
N LYS A 53 -30.35 -7.35 13.00
CA LYS A 53 -29.94 -5.95 13.07
C LYS A 53 -28.45 -5.87 13.34
N SER A 54 -27.72 -5.07 12.57
CA SER A 54 -26.32 -4.79 12.87
C SER A 54 -26.22 -3.89 14.10
N LEU A 55 -25.27 -4.21 14.99
CA LEU A 55 -24.89 -3.37 16.12
C LEU A 55 -23.95 -2.22 15.70
N ASN A 56 -23.39 -2.27 14.49
CA ASN A 56 -22.67 -1.15 13.90
C ASN A 56 -23.67 -0.17 13.25
N PRO A 57 -23.76 1.09 13.73
CA PRO A 57 -24.70 2.08 13.19
C PRO A 57 -24.41 2.50 11.73
N GLU A 58 -23.23 2.19 11.21
CA GLU A 58 -22.83 2.44 9.82
C GLU A 58 -23.26 1.32 8.85
N LEU A 59 -23.81 0.21 9.37
CA LEU A 59 -24.20 -0.95 8.58
C LEU A 59 -25.71 -1.21 8.67
N THR A 60 -26.26 -1.80 7.60
CA THR A 60 -27.65 -2.24 7.50
C THR A 60 -27.71 -3.67 7.01
N CYS A 61 -28.58 -4.48 7.61
CA CYS A 61 -28.84 -5.84 7.16
C CYS A 61 -30.11 -5.85 6.30
N SER A 62 -30.05 -6.37 5.08
CA SER A 62 -31.22 -6.52 4.21
C SER A 62 -31.58 -8.00 4.05
N PRO A 63 -32.84 -8.41 4.29
CA PRO A 63 -33.27 -9.81 4.19
C PRO A 63 -33.61 -10.22 2.74
N ARG A 64 -33.02 -9.60 1.71
CA ARG A 64 -33.32 -10.00 0.32
C ARG A 64 -32.65 -11.33 0.06
N GLY A 65 -33.44 -12.40 0.14
CA GLY A 65 -33.00 -13.76 -0.12
C GLY A 65 -32.30 -14.39 1.07
N ALA A 66 -32.91 -14.37 2.26
CA ALA A 66 -32.57 -15.33 3.31
C ALA A 66 -32.92 -16.75 2.83
N MET A 67 -32.10 -17.30 1.94
CA MET A 67 -32.12 -18.72 1.64
C MET A 67 -31.47 -19.43 2.83
N LEU A 68 -32.16 -20.45 3.32
CA LEU A 68 -31.49 -21.48 4.10
C LEU A 68 -30.48 -22.11 3.15
N ASP A 69 -29.21 -22.14 3.51
CA ASP A 69 -28.31 -23.08 2.86
C ASP A 69 -28.71 -24.52 3.24
N GLU A 70 -28.15 -25.52 2.55
CA GLU A 70 -28.49 -26.93 2.79
C GLU A 70 -28.19 -27.38 4.24
N ASP A 71 -27.39 -26.60 4.98
CA ASP A 71 -27.01 -26.82 6.38
C ASP A 71 -27.87 -26.01 7.38
N GLY A 72 -28.86 -25.24 6.91
CA GLY A 72 -29.84 -24.53 7.75
C GLY A 72 -29.38 -23.17 8.31
N TYR A 73 -28.31 -22.57 7.79
CA TYR A 73 -27.87 -21.23 8.17
C TYR A 73 -28.54 -20.13 7.33
N ILE A 74 -28.73 -18.96 7.95
CA ILE A 74 -29.28 -17.76 7.29
C ILE A 74 -28.13 -16.87 6.85
N THR A 75 -28.00 -16.62 5.55
CA THR A 75 -27.07 -15.61 5.01
C THR A 75 -27.71 -14.23 5.04
N LEU A 76 -27.02 -13.26 5.65
CA LEU A 76 -27.44 -11.86 5.70
C LEU A 76 -26.49 -11.01 4.87
N ASN A 77 -27.05 -10.19 3.98
CA ASN A 77 -26.26 -9.25 3.20
C ASN A 77 -26.15 -7.92 3.97
N VAL A 78 -24.92 -7.56 4.34
CA VAL A 78 -24.62 -6.34 5.12
C VAL A 78 -24.16 -5.25 4.15
N LYS A 79 -24.83 -4.10 4.18
CA LYS A 79 -24.52 -2.94 3.33
C LYS A 79 -24.31 -1.70 4.18
N ASN A 80 -23.48 -0.78 3.71
CA ASN A 80 -23.33 0.54 4.35
C ASN A 80 -24.69 1.26 4.40
N ARG A 81 -25.00 1.82 5.56
CA ARG A 81 -26.21 2.60 5.79
C ARG A 81 -26.13 3.87 4.95
N LYS A 82 -27.06 4.04 4.00
CA LYS A 82 -27.28 5.35 3.38
C LYS A 82 -27.85 6.29 4.45
N PRO A 83 -27.21 7.43 4.79
CA PRO A 83 -27.80 8.39 5.72
C PRO A 83 -29.12 8.95 5.15
N ALA A 84 -30.05 9.32 6.03
CA ALA A 84 -31.26 10.02 5.62
C ALA A 84 -30.86 11.37 5.01
N LEU A 85 -31.09 11.54 3.70
CA LEU A 85 -30.70 12.69 2.92
C LEU A 85 -31.42 13.96 3.40
N THR A 86 -30.67 14.87 4.00
CA THR A 86 -31.12 16.24 4.27
C THR A 86 -30.28 17.21 3.42
N SER A 87 -30.93 17.78 2.41
CA SER A 87 -30.43 18.73 1.39
C SER A 87 -29.58 18.18 0.23
N ALA A 88 -29.83 18.71 -0.98
CA ALA A 88 -29.10 18.41 -2.22
C ALA A 88 -27.60 18.75 -2.15
N VAL A 89 -27.21 19.67 -1.27
CA VAL A 89 -25.81 20.03 -1.00
C VAL A 89 -25.06 18.83 -0.40
N THR A 90 -25.71 18.07 0.49
CA THR A 90 -25.12 16.87 1.12
C THR A 90 -24.97 15.72 0.12
N GLU A 91 -25.93 15.54 -0.80
CA GLU A 91 -25.83 14.56 -1.90
C GLU A 91 -24.70 14.89 -2.87
N GLN A 92 -24.59 16.16 -3.29
CA GLN A 92 -23.52 16.61 -4.18
C GLN A 92 -22.15 16.46 -3.52
N ASN A 93 -22.00 16.82 -2.25
CA ASN A 93 -20.75 16.64 -1.52
C ASN A 93 -20.38 15.16 -1.37
N TYR A 94 -21.35 14.28 -1.08
CA TYR A 94 -21.12 12.84 -1.02
C TYR A 94 -20.70 12.26 -2.38
N GLN A 95 -21.41 12.62 -3.45
CA GLN A 95 -21.07 12.22 -4.82
C GLN A 95 -19.69 12.75 -5.24
N GLN A 96 -19.33 13.98 -4.84
CA GLN A 96 -18.00 14.53 -5.11
C GLN A 96 -16.90 13.75 -4.40
N VAL A 97 -17.12 13.31 -3.15
CA VAL A 97 -16.17 12.46 -2.41
C VAL A 97 -16.05 11.09 -3.08
N GLU A 98 -17.17 10.46 -3.46
CA GLU A 98 -17.15 9.19 -4.19
C GLU A 98 -16.44 9.33 -5.55
N ASN A 99 -16.72 10.38 -6.32
CA ASN A 99 -16.09 10.64 -7.60
C ASN A 99 -14.57 10.89 -7.46
N LYS A 100 -14.14 11.60 -6.40
CA LYS A 100 -12.71 11.78 -6.08
C LYS A 100 -12.05 10.45 -5.70
N ASN A 101 -12.71 9.62 -4.89
CA ASN A 101 -12.21 8.30 -4.50
C ASN A 101 -12.14 7.34 -5.70
N ALA A 102 -13.15 7.37 -6.58
CA ALA A 102 -13.18 6.60 -7.82
C ALA A 102 -12.07 7.05 -8.77
N SER A 103 -11.87 8.36 -8.94
CA SER A 103 -10.76 8.93 -9.71
C SER A 103 -9.40 8.50 -9.16
N GLY A 104 -9.20 8.55 -7.84
CA GLY A 104 -7.97 8.09 -7.20
C GLY A 104 -7.73 6.58 -7.41
N THR A 105 -8.77 5.77 -7.30
CA THR A 105 -8.69 4.32 -7.55
C THR A 105 -8.33 4.02 -9.01
N LEU A 106 -8.94 4.74 -9.96
CA LEU A 106 -8.65 4.61 -11.39
C LEU A 106 -7.19 4.96 -11.70
N HIS A 107 -6.68 6.08 -11.17
CA HIS A 107 -5.28 6.46 -11.34
C HIS A 107 -4.31 5.44 -10.74
N GLN A 108 -4.66 4.86 -9.59
CA GLN A 108 -3.84 3.84 -8.95
C GLN A 108 -3.80 2.53 -9.77
N LEU A 109 -4.93 2.12 -10.33
CA LEU A 109 -5.01 0.96 -11.23
C LEU A 109 -4.26 1.22 -12.53
N ALA A 110 -4.44 2.40 -13.13
CA ALA A 110 -3.72 2.86 -14.32
C ALA A 110 -2.20 2.82 -14.12
N LYS A 111 -1.72 3.33 -12.99
CA LYS A 111 -0.31 3.24 -12.58
C LYS A 111 0.19 1.80 -12.51
N LYS A 112 -0.52 0.92 -11.80
CA LYS A 112 -0.14 -0.49 -11.67
C LYS A 112 -0.10 -1.19 -13.03
N PHE A 113 -1.12 -0.96 -13.86
CA PHE A 113 -1.21 -1.54 -15.19
C PHE A 113 -0.07 -1.04 -16.10
N CYS A 114 0.21 0.26 -16.11
CA CYS A 114 1.32 0.83 -16.87
C CYS A 114 2.67 0.24 -16.45
N GLN A 115 2.91 0.12 -15.14
CA GLN A 115 4.13 -0.49 -14.61
C GLN A 115 4.25 -1.96 -14.99
N TYR A 116 3.14 -2.71 -14.96
CA TYR A 116 3.10 -4.08 -15.45
C TYR A 116 3.46 -4.16 -16.93
N LEU A 117 2.83 -3.35 -17.79
CA LEU A 117 3.10 -3.31 -19.23
C LEU A 117 4.58 -3.00 -19.51
N ILE A 118 5.14 -1.96 -18.88
CA ILE A 118 6.55 -1.58 -19.06
C ILE A 118 7.47 -2.74 -18.65
N LYS A 119 7.19 -3.41 -17.53
CA LYS A 119 7.98 -4.57 -17.08
C LYS A 119 7.95 -5.73 -18.09
N GLN A 120 6.81 -5.99 -18.75
CA GLN A 120 6.72 -7.01 -19.79
C GLN A 120 7.49 -6.60 -21.06
N LEU A 121 7.41 -5.32 -21.42
CA LEU A 121 8.08 -4.77 -22.61
C LEU A 121 9.61 -4.75 -22.49
N GLU A 122 10.13 -4.53 -21.29
CA GLU A 122 11.58 -4.58 -21.03
C GLU A 122 12.20 -5.95 -21.34
N GLN A 123 11.46 -7.05 -21.13
CA GLN A 123 11.92 -8.40 -21.52
C GLN A 123 12.10 -8.54 -23.03
N LYS A 124 11.41 -7.69 -23.81
CA LYS A 124 11.51 -7.59 -25.27
C LYS A 124 12.44 -6.45 -25.72
N ASN A 125 13.27 -5.92 -24.81
CA ASN A 125 14.16 -4.77 -25.05
C ASN A 125 13.46 -3.46 -25.46
N ILE A 126 12.17 -3.30 -25.15
CA ILE A 126 11.43 -2.06 -25.36
C ILE A 126 11.53 -1.20 -24.11
N VAL A 127 12.18 -0.04 -24.23
CA VAL A 127 12.64 0.77 -23.10
C VAL A 127 11.56 1.72 -22.53
N SER A 128 10.46 1.93 -23.26
CA SER A 128 9.40 2.86 -22.87
C SER A 128 8.07 2.53 -23.53
N HIS A 129 6.97 2.74 -22.79
CA HIS A 129 5.60 2.70 -23.29
C HIS A 129 4.97 4.11 -23.25
N LYS A 130 3.96 4.39 -24.08
CA LYS A 130 3.28 5.70 -24.12
C LYS A 130 2.65 6.09 -22.78
N CYS A 131 2.23 5.09 -21.99
CA CYS A 131 1.71 5.31 -20.64
C CYS A 131 2.75 5.77 -19.61
N SER A 132 4.05 5.60 -19.90
CA SER A 132 5.11 5.97 -18.97
C SER A 132 5.05 7.47 -18.70
N PRO A 133 4.91 7.90 -17.44
CA PRO A 133 4.96 9.31 -17.06
C PRO A 133 6.41 9.82 -16.96
N CYS A 134 7.39 8.97 -17.27
CA CYS A 134 8.81 9.29 -17.24
C CYS A 134 9.34 9.61 -18.64
N ASP A 135 10.27 10.56 -18.70
CA ASP A 135 11.00 10.90 -19.92
C ASP A 135 11.66 9.68 -20.57
N ARG A 136 11.91 9.78 -21.88
CA ARG A 136 12.63 8.74 -22.62
C ARG A 136 13.95 8.40 -21.93
N ASN A 137 14.25 7.11 -21.83
CA ASN A 137 15.41 6.53 -21.15
C ASN A 137 15.40 6.58 -19.62
N TRP A 138 14.38 7.15 -18.99
CA TRP A 138 14.14 7.00 -17.56
C TRP A 138 13.28 5.77 -17.29
N ARG A 139 13.55 5.08 -16.19
CA ARG A 139 12.80 3.89 -15.80
C ARG A 139 11.72 4.26 -14.79
N TYR A 140 10.48 3.88 -15.09
CA TYR A 140 9.36 4.11 -14.20
C TYR A 140 9.24 2.98 -13.18
N TYR A 141 9.31 3.31 -11.88
CA TYR A 141 9.07 2.35 -10.81
C TYR A 141 8.54 3.03 -9.54
N GLY A 142 7.52 2.43 -8.92
CA GLY A 142 6.85 3.05 -7.78
C GLY A 142 6.29 4.42 -8.15
N ASP A 143 6.68 5.46 -7.42
CA ASP A 143 6.24 6.85 -7.65
C ASP A 143 7.32 7.74 -8.27
N SER A 144 8.37 7.11 -8.80
CA SER A 144 9.56 7.83 -9.26
C SER A 144 10.02 7.35 -10.64
N CYS A 145 10.77 8.23 -11.29
CA CYS A 145 11.52 7.99 -12.50
C CYS A 145 13.01 7.93 -12.15
N TYR A 146 13.71 6.91 -12.65
CA TYR A 146 15.13 6.69 -12.37
C TYR A 146 15.98 6.76 -13.64
N GLY A 147 17.00 7.62 -13.62
CA GLY A 147 17.96 7.81 -14.70
C GLY A 147 19.30 7.19 -14.35
N PHE A 148 19.73 6.17 -15.10
CA PHE A 148 21.00 5.47 -14.88
C PHE A 148 22.09 6.00 -15.81
N PHE A 149 22.88 6.96 -15.35
CA PHE A 149 23.88 7.62 -16.18
C PHE A 149 25.26 6.98 -16.02
N ARG A 150 25.97 6.76 -17.14
CA ARG A 150 27.34 6.21 -17.14
C ARG A 150 28.36 7.35 -17.29
N ARG A 151 28.44 8.23 -16.29
CA ARG A 151 29.42 9.33 -16.22
C ARG A 151 30.30 9.12 -14.99
N ASN A 152 31.62 9.27 -15.10
CA ASN A 152 32.52 9.14 -13.95
C ASN A 152 32.75 10.50 -13.30
N LEU A 153 31.93 10.81 -12.30
CA LEU A 153 31.88 12.11 -11.64
C LEU A 153 32.13 11.94 -10.14
N THR A 154 32.61 12.99 -9.48
CA THR A 154 32.62 13.08 -8.02
C THR A 154 31.20 13.12 -7.46
N TRP A 155 31.03 12.92 -6.15
CA TRP A 155 29.69 12.97 -5.55
C TRP A 155 29.01 14.32 -5.78
N GLU A 156 29.75 15.42 -5.59
CA GLU A 156 29.23 16.78 -5.81
C GLU A 156 28.91 17.06 -7.28
N GLU A 157 29.80 16.70 -8.21
CA GLU A 157 29.52 16.82 -9.65
C GLU A 157 28.28 15.99 -10.06
N SER A 158 28.08 14.83 -9.44
CA SER A 158 26.93 13.97 -9.70
C SER A 158 25.63 14.57 -9.18
N LYS A 159 25.67 15.19 -7.99
CA LYS A 159 24.56 15.97 -7.44
C LYS A 159 24.19 17.11 -8.38
N GLN A 160 25.17 17.92 -8.80
CA GLN A 160 24.92 19.02 -9.75
C GLN A 160 24.37 18.52 -11.10
N PHE A 161 24.85 17.37 -11.58
CA PHE A 161 24.28 16.74 -12.77
C PHE A 161 22.80 16.37 -12.58
N CYS A 162 22.42 15.71 -11.48
CA CYS A 162 21.01 15.39 -11.24
C CYS A 162 20.14 16.66 -11.10
N ILE A 163 20.65 17.70 -10.43
CA ILE A 163 19.97 19.00 -10.34
C ILE A 163 19.73 19.60 -11.74
N SER A 164 20.72 19.56 -12.63
CA SER A 164 20.57 20.03 -14.03
C SER A 164 19.52 19.26 -14.83
N MET A 165 19.15 18.06 -14.37
CA MET A 165 18.10 17.22 -14.94
C MET A 165 16.76 17.34 -14.19
N ASN A 166 16.59 18.37 -13.35
CA ASN A 166 15.43 18.58 -12.48
C ASN A 166 15.14 17.35 -11.60
N SER A 167 16.20 16.80 -10.99
CA SER A 167 16.17 15.57 -10.22
C SER A 167 17.16 15.63 -9.06
N THR A 168 17.12 14.62 -8.19
CA THR A 168 18.07 14.44 -7.08
C THR A 168 18.94 13.22 -7.34
N LEU A 169 20.01 13.03 -6.57
CA LEU A 169 20.65 11.72 -6.51
C LEU A 169 19.67 10.70 -5.92
N LEU A 170 19.86 9.44 -6.28
CA LEU A 170 19.01 8.33 -5.85
C LEU A 170 18.85 8.28 -4.32
N LYS A 171 17.60 8.25 -3.86
CA LYS A 171 17.24 7.92 -2.48
C LYS A 171 16.70 6.50 -2.40
N ILE A 172 17.29 5.68 -1.53
CA ILE A 172 16.79 4.33 -1.27
C ILE A 172 15.85 4.39 -0.06
N ALA A 173 14.59 4.74 -0.33
CA ALA A 173 13.58 5.01 0.71
C ALA A 173 12.87 3.75 1.25
N SER A 174 12.97 2.61 0.56
CA SER A 174 12.28 1.36 0.93
C SER A 174 13.04 0.12 0.44
N GLN A 175 12.74 -1.03 1.03
CA GLN A 175 13.27 -2.32 0.55
C GLN A 175 12.89 -2.58 -0.91
N SER A 176 11.68 -2.16 -1.32
CA SER A 176 11.23 -2.33 -2.71
C SER A 176 12.07 -1.51 -3.70
N VAL A 177 12.58 -0.33 -3.31
CA VAL A 177 13.52 0.45 -4.12
C VAL A 177 14.90 -0.21 -4.12
N LEU A 178 15.37 -0.71 -2.97
CA LEU A 178 16.65 -1.42 -2.87
C LEU A 178 16.72 -2.62 -3.83
N GLU A 179 15.73 -3.51 -3.77
CA GLU A 179 15.67 -4.70 -4.64
C GLU A 179 15.55 -4.32 -6.11
N TYR A 180 14.76 -3.28 -6.40
CA TYR A 180 14.66 -2.76 -7.76
C TYR A 180 16.03 -2.27 -8.25
N MET A 181 16.76 -1.46 -7.48
CA MET A 181 18.08 -0.96 -7.87
C MET A 181 19.08 -2.09 -8.07
N LYS A 182 19.08 -3.09 -7.17
CA LYS A 182 19.91 -4.29 -7.29
C LYS A 182 19.65 -5.03 -8.61
N SER A 183 18.39 -5.17 -9.02
CA SER A 183 18.02 -5.83 -10.28
C SER A 183 18.40 -5.04 -11.55
N ARG A 184 18.69 -3.73 -11.44
CA ARG A 184 18.91 -2.85 -12.60
C ARG A 184 20.35 -2.51 -12.89
N THR A 185 21.25 -2.62 -11.91
CA THR A 185 22.63 -2.21 -12.09
C THR A 185 23.59 -3.08 -11.30
N GLY A 186 24.60 -3.61 -11.99
CA GLY A 186 25.79 -4.21 -11.37
C GLY A 186 26.97 -3.23 -11.26
N LEU A 187 26.78 -1.95 -11.60
CA LEU A 187 27.82 -0.93 -11.53
C LEU A 187 27.75 -0.16 -10.21
N ILE A 188 28.93 0.28 -9.72
CA ILE A 188 29.05 1.22 -8.59
C ILE A 188 28.45 2.57 -8.97
N ARG A 189 27.50 3.06 -8.17
CA ARG A 189 26.80 4.32 -8.45
C ARG A 189 26.64 5.18 -7.21
N TRP A 190 26.85 6.48 -7.35
CA TRP A 190 26.49 7.45 -6.33
C TRP A 190 25.01 7.40 -5.98
N VAL A 191 24.74 7.54 -4.68
CA VAL A 191 23.42 7.77 -4.11
C VAL A 191 23.41 9.10 -3.35
N GLY A 192 22.23 9.63 -3.07
CA GLY A 192 22.05 10.93 -2.43
C GLY A 192 22.32 10.93 -0.93
N LEU A 193 23.19 10.03 -0.46
CA LEU A 193 23.51 9.85 0.95
C LEU A 193 24.89 10.41 1.27
N SER A 194 24.95 11.28 2.27
CA SER A 194 26.19 11.91 2.73
C SER A 194 26.11 12.30 4.20
N ARG A 195 27.24 12.67 4.78
CA ARG A 195 27.37 13.35 6.07
C ARG A 195 28.37 14.49 5.95
N LYS A 196 28.32 15.47 6.86
CA LYS A 196 29.22 16.63 6.81
C LYS A 196 30.64 16.30 7.27
N ASN A 197 30.76 15.48 8.31
CA ASN A 197 32.02 15.00 8.89
C ASN A 197 31.77 13.66 9.63
N PRO A 198 32.79 12.94 10.10
CA PRO A 198 32.64 11.62 10.74
C PRO A 198 31.70 11.55 11.93
N ASN A 199 31.60 12.65 12.67
CA ASN A 199 30.83 12.73 13.91
C ASN A 199 29.37 13.11 13.65
N GLU A 200 29.03 13.40 12.40
CA GLU A 200 27.68 13.78 11.97
C GLU A 200 26.94 12.56 11.41
N ILE A 201 25.61 12.60 11.55
CA ILE A 201 24.74 11.54 11.05
C ILE A 201 24.64 11.56 9.52
N TRP A 202 24.42 10.37 8.94
CA TRP A 202 24.12 10.23 7.52
C TRP A 202 22.70 10.72 7.22
N MET A 203 22.57 11.50 6.15
CA MET A 203 21.29 12.05 5.69
C MET A 203 21.17 11.95 4.18
N TRP A 204 19.93 11.78 3.72
CA TRP A 204 19.56 11.94 2.33
C TRP A 204 19.54 13.42 1.95
N GLU A 205 19.53 13.73 0.64
CA GLU A 205 19.51 15.12 0.14
C GLU A 205 18.29 15.92 0.59
N ASP A 206 17.19 15.26 0.96
CA ASP A 206 15.97 15.87 1.50
C ASP A 206 16.02 16.08 3.03
N GLY A 207 17.16 15.82 3.66
CA GLY A 207 17.36 15.94 5.11
C GLY A 207 16.81 14.78 5.93
N SER A 208 16.17 13.79 5.31
CA SER A 208 15.69 12.62 6.06
C SER A 208 16.83 11.68 6.43
N VAL A 209 16.71 11.06 7.61
CA VAL A 209 17.65 10.05 8.09
C VAL A 209 17.30 8.69 7.46
N PRO A 210 18.30 7.88 7.05
CA PRO A 210 18.05 6.53 6.56
C PRO A 210 17.32 5.65 7.57
N SER A 211 16.32 4.91 7.08
CA SER A 211 15.58 3.98 7.94
C SER A 211 16.40 2.72 8.21
N LYS A 212 16.50 2.33 9.49
CA LYS A 212 17.33 1.21 9.96
C LYS A 212 16.99 -0.14 9.31
N ASN A 213 15.75 -0.32 8.84
CA ASN A 213 15.30 -1.55 8.17
C ASN A 213 15.72 -1.64 6.69
N VAL A 214 16.15 -0.55 6.08
CA VAL A 214 16.60 -0.49 4.67
C VAL A 214 18.10 -0.22 4.58
N PHE A 215 18.67 0.36 5.64
CA PHE A 215 19.99 0.93 5.63
C PHE A 215 20.92 0.28 6.66
N GLU A 216 21.95 -0.38 6.16
CA GLU A 216 23.15 -0.76 6.89
C GLU A 216 24.36 -0.39 6.02
N LEU A 217 25.24 0.47 6.53
CA LEU A 217 26.49 0.77 5.83
C LEU A 217 27.35 -0.48 5.83
N SER A 218 27.74 -0.88 4.63
CA SER A 218 28.64 -2.00 4.43
C SER A 218 30.08 -1.50 4.37
N GLY A 219 31.00 -2.23 5.01
CA GLY A 219 32.44 -1.93 5.02
C GLY A 219 32.88 -1.02 6.16
N ASN A 220 34.19 -0.76 6.22
CA ASN A 220 34.79 0.03 7.30
C ASN A 220 34.70 1.52 6.99
N GLU A 221 34.08 2.28 7.89
CA GLU A 221 34.09 3.74 7.84
C GLU A 221 35.49 4.27 8.17
N ARG A 222 35.98 5.23 7.39
CA ARG A 222 37.16 6.02 7.71
C ARG A 222 36.78 7.48 7.90
N GLU A 223 37.59 8.24 8.64
CA GLU A 223 37.33 9.64 9.02
C GLU A 223 37.09 10.62 7.85
N ASN A 224 37.31 10.23 6.60
CA ASN A 224 37.08 11.11 5.44
C ASN A 224 36.12 10.49 4.40
N MET A 225 35.47 9.38 4.74
CA MET A 225 34.48 8.73 3.90
C MET A 225 33.08 9.25 4.22
N ASN A 226 32.77 10.42 3.67
CA ASN A 226 31.56 11.19 4.00
C ASN A 226 30.48 11.14 2.91
N CYS A 227 30.69 10.38 1.84
CA CYS A 227 29.73 10.16 0.76
C CYS A 227 29.49 8.66 0.57
N ALA A 228 28.33 8.27 0.02
CA ALA A 228 27.98 6.87 -0.13
C ALA A 228 27.67 6.49 -1.59
N TYR A 229 28.09 5.29 -1.99
CA TYR A 229 27.70 4.67 -3.25
C TYR A 229 26.89 3.40 -3.02
N PHE A 230 26.05 3.06 -3.98
CA PHE A 230 25.34 1.79 -4.08
C PHE A 230 26.11 0.82 -4.96
N TYR A 231 26.22 -0.43 -4.50
CA TYR A 231 26.76 -1.55 -5.26
C TYR A 231 26.16 -2.86 -4.75
N ASP A 232 25.67 -3.69 -5.66
CA ASP A 232 25.16 -5.05 -5.38
C ASP A 232 24.17 -5.13 -4.19
N GLY A 233 23.19 -4.22 -4.15
CA GLY A 233 22.17 -4.22 -3.10
C GLY A 233 22.64 -3.65 -1.76
N LYS A 234 23.83 -3.07 -1.69
CA LYS A 234 24.42 -2.50 -0.46
C LYS A 234 24.87 -1.06 -0.69
N ILE A 235 24.96 -0.31 0.39
CA ILE A 235 25.49 1.07 0.41
C ILE A 235 26.82 1.08 1.15
N TYR A 236 27.83 1.71 0.56
CA TYR A 236 29.19 1.75 1.07
C TYR A 236 29.65 3.20 1.25
N PRO A 237 30.33 3.54 2.37
CA PRO A 237 30.95 4.83 2.55
C PRO A 237 32.22 4.92 1.69
N THR A 238 32.51 6.11 1.16
CA THR A 238 33.72 6.35 0.38
C THR A 238 34.12 7.83 0.40
N PHE A 239 35.30 8.13 -0.16
CA PHE A 239 35.77 9.50 -0.33
C PHE A 239 34.95 10.22 -1.40
N CYS A 240 34.41 11.39 -1.08
CA CYS A 240 33.56 12.18 -1.99
C CYS A 240 34.26 12.59 -3.30
N LYS A 241 35.59 12.58 -3.33
CA LYS A 241 36.43 12.91 -4.50
C LYS A 241 36.66 11.72 -5.43
N ASN A 242 36.27 10.50 -5.04
CA ASN A 242 36.26 9.36 -5.96
C ASN A 242 35.32 9.63 -7.13
N LYS A 243 35.54 8.92 -8.24
CA LYS A 243 34.67 9.04 -9.42
C LYS A 243 33.90 7.76 -9.64
N HIS A 244 32.57 7.88 -9.65
CA HIS A 244 31.64 6.77 -9.88
C HIS A 244 30.57 7.18 -10.87
N HIS A 245 29.83 6.18 -11.37
CA HIS A 245 28.57 6.42 -12.07
C HIS A 245 27.51 6.96 -11.11
N LEU A 246 26.35 7.34 -11.64
CA LEU A 246 25.29 7.97 -10.85
C LEU A 246 23.92 7.47 -11.26
N THR A 247 23.00 7.48 -10.30
CA THR A 247 21.57 7.31 -10.54
C THR A 247 20.88 8.56 -10.05
N CYS A 248 20.10 9.20 -10.93
CA CYS A 248 19.23 10.30 -10.55
C CYS A 248 17.79 9.81 -10.35
N GLU A 249 17.06 10.44 -9.45
CA GLU A 249 15.67 10.17 -9.13
C GLU A 249 14.85 11.46 -9.21
N ARG A 250 13.64 11.36 -9.75
CA ARG A 250 12.62 12.40 -9.63
C ARG A 250 11.23 11.79 -9.53
N LYS A 251 10.27 12.54 -9.01
CA LYS A 251 8.87 12.09 -8.97
C LYS A 251 8.34 11.88 -10.38
N ALA A 252 7.58 10.79 -10.53
CA ALA A 252 6.85 10.53 -11.76
C ALA A 252 5.68 11.51 -11.91
N GLY A 253 5.37 11.88 -13.16
CA GLY A 253 4.12 12.55 -13.47
C GLY A 253 2.90 11.63 -13.28
N MET A 254 1.72 12.17 -13.53
CA MET A 254 0.49 11.37 -13.57
C MET A 254 0.47 10.49 -14.83
N VAL A 255 0.05 9.23 -14.68
CA VAL A 255 -0.17 8.34 -15.82
C VAL A 255 -1.41 8.83 -16.57
N ASN A 256 -1.26 9.05 -17.88
CA ASN A 256 -2.40 9.35 -18.74
C ASN A 256 -3.18 8.06 -19.03
N VAL A 257 -4.40 7.96 -18.51
CA VAL A 257 -5.25 6.77 -18.62
C VAL A 257 -5.59 6.44 -20.09
N ASP A 258 -5.71 7.46 -20.94
CA ASP A 258 -6.04 7.29 -22.36
C ASP A 258 -4.93 6.59 -23.16
N THR A 259 -3.71 6.57 -22.62
CA THR A 259 -2.53 5.98 -23.26
C THR A 259 -2.26 4.53 -22.87
N LEU A 260 -3.16 3.92 -22.10
CA LEU A 260 -3.08 2.51 -21.67
C LEU A 260 -3.68 1.53 -22.68
N LEU A 261 -4.52 2.01 -23.60
CA LEU A 261 -5.18 1.27 -24.67
C LEU A 261 -4.39 1.40 -25.99
#